data_AF-A0A9D8TS54-F1
#
_entry.id   AF-A0A9D8TS54-F1
#
_cell.length_a   1.000
_cell.length_b   1.000
_cell.length_c   1.000
_cell.angle_alpha   90.00
_cell.angle_beta   90.00
_cell.angle_gamma   90.00
#
_symmetry.space_group_name_H-M   'P 1'
#
loop_
_entity.id
_entity.type
_entity.pdbx_description
1 polymer ?
#
loop_
_entity_poly.entity_id
_entity_poly.type
_entity_poly.pdbx_seq_one_letter_code
_entity_poly.pdbx_strand_id
1 'polypeptide(L)'
;MSLYGKYRPETFPEVIGQDLITSALSNAIDNSRISQAYLFSGPRGCGKTSCARILARCLNCAKGPTSHPCGECESCIELGRGGSGSLDVMEIDAASHNSVEDARSLREQVQFSPLRDRYKIFILDEAHMISTQGFNALLKVVEEPPKNTIFIFATTAPEKVLATIRSRTVHYSFKLVEAGVMKKHLRDVCAKEGVEAGDEVLDMVVKQGRGSVRDCLSVLEELINGRFGEELDPERCRKILGLLPSELVEGYLGAILKSEAETAYDLGEKMGDFEPSAMMEALLESIREKLVENFKKGEEEKEASQLLFMSESIKDYSSLFKLSLSQSLSLDLLTSKLLSFSLSGSQGASPKISPSPALPSSSLAPSPAPLPRKAAAPSQSKEELKEKWKKVLSDLPEEVKENVVEEKIPDIDFEGGQGRTAILLTFATPLDQHAFALRLNRSIPKIVGEAVKKEFGPNFFIQPAKRAANGEVVTKVKDMSTEELSMLSREMIKEKPLSVEEIAKKVEGKVIEG
;
A
#
# COMPACT_ATOMS: atom_id res chain seq x y z
N MET A 1 -20.18 -2.97 -22.50
CA MET A 1 -19.04 -3.71 -21.90
C MET A 1 -17.91 -2.71 -21.77
N SER A 2 -17.23 -2.65 -20.62
CA SER A 2 -16.15 -1.68 -20.41
C SER A 2 -15.00 -1.89 -21.39
N LEU A 3 -14.25 -0.84 -21.71
CA LEU A 3 -13.11 -0.92 -22.64
C LEU A 3 -12.06 -1.91 -22.14
N TYR A 4 -11.73 -1.87 -20.85
CA TYR A 4 -10.76 -2.82 -20.28
C TYR A 4 -11.23 -4.28 -20.34
N GLY A 5 -12.54 -4.53 -20.39
CA GLY A 5 -13.10 -5.87 -20.61
C GLY A 5 -13.04 -6.28 -22.08
N LYS A 6 -13.42 -5.38 -22.99
CA LYS A 6 -13.42 -5.59 -24.45
C LYS A 6 -12.02 -5.82 -25.02
N TYR A 7 -11.01 -5.12 -24.49
CA TYR A 7 -9.62 -5.18 -24.94
C TYR A 7 -8.71 -6.02 -24.04
N ARG A 8 -9.27 -6.85 -23.14
CA ARG A 8 -8.45 -7.74 -22.30
C ARG A 8 -7.68 -8.74 -23.18
N PRO A 9 -6.35 -8.86 -23.08
CA PRO A 9 -5.59 -9.73 -23.98
C PRO A 9 -5.98 -11.21 -23.79
N GLU A 10 -6.03 -11.94 -24.91
CA GLU A 10 -6.40 -13.36 -24.97
C GLU A 10 -5.22 -14.28 -25.24
N THR A 11 -4.13 -13.73 -25.76
CA THR A 11 -2.91 -14.44 -26.12
C THR A 11 -1.69 -13.67 -25.60
N PHE A 12 -0.57 -14.37 -25.42
CA PHE A 12 0.67 -13.74 -24.93
C PHE A 12 1.16 -12.57 -25.81
N PRO A 13 1.09 -12.62 -27.15
CA PRO A 13 1.47 -11.49 -28.01
C PRO A 13 0.60 -10.23 -27.86
N GLU A 14 -0.62 -10.34 -27.35
CA GLU A 14 -1.50 -9.19 -27.12
C GLU A 14 -1.19 -8.44 -25.82
N VAL A 15 -0.38 -9.04 -24.93
CA VAL A 15 -0.02 -8.42 -23.65
C VAL A 15 1.08 -7.38 -23.89
N ILE A 16 0.76 -6.11 -23.63
CA ILE A 16 1.68 -5.01 -23.85
C ILE A 16 2.64 -4.79 -22.67
N GLY A 17 3.90 -4.44 -22.98
CA GLY A 17 4.91 -4.03 -22.00
C GLY A 17 5.45 -5.12 -21.08
N GLN A 18 5.17 -6.41 -21.37
CA GLN A 18 5.62 -7.56 -20.57
C GLN A 18 6.38 -8.60 -21.41
N ASP A 19 7.07 -8.19 -22.47
CA ASP A 19 7.65 -9.08 -23.50
C ASP A 19 8.56 -10.16 -22.91
N LEU A 20 9.36 -9.82 -21.90
CA LEU A 20 10.25 -10.77 -21.23
C LEU A 20 9.47 -11.87 -20.50
N ILE A 21 8.35 -11.53 -19.86
CA ILE A 21 7.53 -12.46 -19.10
C ILE A 21 6.74 -13.36 -20.04
N THR A 22 6.10 -12.78 -21.05
CA THR A 22 5.28 -13.52 -22.03
C THR A 22 6.14 -14.46 -22.86
N SER A 23 7.35 -14.04 -23.25
CA SER A 23 8.32 -14.90 -23.93
C SER A 23 8.82 -16.03 -23.03
N ALA A 24 9.12 -15.74 -21.75
CA ALA A 24 9.57 -16.77 -20.81
C ALA A 24 8.47 -17.82 -20.52
N LEU A 25 7.22 -17.39 -20.39
CA LEU A 25 6.07 -18.30 -20.23
C LEU A 25 5.85 -19.14 -21.49
N SER A 26 5.90 -18.52 -22.68
CA SER A 26 5.78 -19.23 -23.97
C SER A 26 6.86 -20.31 -24.11
N ASN A 27 8.12 -19.93 -23.88
CA ASN A 27 9.25 -20.86 -23.92
C ASN A 27 9.12 -22.00 -22.89
N ALA A 28 8.61 -21.72 -21.69
CA ALA A 28 8.40 -22.76 -20.67
C ALA A 28 7.37 -23.79 -21.13
N ILE A 29 6.30 -23.36 -21.79
CA ILE A 29 5.25 -24.23 -22.32
C ILE A 29 5.80 -25.07 -23.49
N ASP A 30 6.45 -24.43 -24.44
CA ASP A 30 6.95 -25.10 -25.66
C ASP A 30 8.04 -26.14 -25.34
N ASN A 31 8.83 -25.90 -24.30
CA ASN A 31 9.83 -26.85 -23.81
C ASN A 31 9.29 -27.86 -22.78
N SER A 32 7.96 -27.91 -22.56
CA SER A 32 7.31 -28.79 -21.57
C SER A 32 7.87 -28.64 -20.14
N ARG A 33 8.32 -27.43 -19.77
CA ARG A 33 8.83 -27.07 -18.43
C ARG A 33 7.77 -26.31 -17.62
N ILE A 34 6.61 -26.92 -17.49
CA ILE A 34 5.47 -26.34 -16.77
C ILE A 34 5.69 -26.51 -15.26
N SER A 35 5.78 -25.40 -14.53
CA SER A 35 5.81 -25.39 -13.06
C SER A 35 4.43 -25.70 -12.50
N GLN A 36 4.39 -26.34 -11.33
CA GLN A 36 3.16 -26.58 -10.58
C GLN A 36 2.67 -25.31 -9.85
N ALA A 37 3.54 -24.33 -9.63
CA ALA A 37 3.18 -23.09 -8.95
C ALA A 37 3.89 -21.86 -9.54
N TYR A 38 3.14 -20.79 -9.73
CA TYR A 38 3.59 -19.50 -10.25
C TYR A 38 3.22 -18.38 -9.28
N LEU A 39 4.10 -17.39 -9.13
CA LEU A 39 3.83 -16.15 -8.41
C LEU A 39 3.98 -14.99 -9.39
N PHE A 40 2.89 -14.30 -9.67
CA PHE A 40 2.84 -13.09 -10.48
C PHE A 40 2.72 -11.89 -9.56
N SER A 41 3.78 -11.08 -9.46
CA SER A 41 3.76 -9.87 -8.63
C SER A 41 3.87 -8.61 -9.45
N GLY A 42 3.34 -7.50 -8.96
CA GLY A 42 3.55 -6.19 -9.56
C GLY A 42 2.38 -5.25 -9.31
N PRO A 43 2.49 -3.97 -9.72
CA PRO A 43 1.44 -2.98 -9.50
C PRO A 43 0.08 -3.39 -10.04
N ARG A 44 -1.00 -2.75 -9.58
CA ARG A 44 -2.34 -3.01 -10.11
C ARG A 44 -2.39 -2.64 -11.60
N GLY A 45 -3.17 -3.40 -12.38
CA GLY A 45 -3.43 -3.10 -13.79
C GLY A 45 -2.28 -3.33 -14.78
N CYS A 46 -1.16 -3.96 -14.35
CA CYS A 46 -0.05 -4.34 -15.23
C CYS A 46 -0.25 -5.67 -16.00
N GLY A 47 -1.38 -6.35 -15.81
CA GLY A 47 -1.72 -7.57 -16.58
C GLY A 47 -1.56 -8.91 -15.87
N LYS A 48 -1.28 -8.96 -14.56
CA LYS A 48 -1.10 -10.22 -13.78
C LYS A 48 -2.21 -11.25 -14.01
N THR A 49 -3.46 -10.91 -13.70
CA THR A 49 -4.62 -11.80 -13.80
C THR A 49 -4.94 -12.14 -15.26
N SER A 50 -4.69 -11.22 -16.19
CA SER A 50 -4.84 -11.50 -17.63
C SER A 50 -3.81 -12.54 -18.10
N CYS A 51 -2.53 -12.39 -17.74
CA CYS A 51 -1.52 -13.40 -18.05
C CYS A 51 -1.79 -14.75 -17.37
N ALA A 52 -2.37 -14.76 -16.16
CA ALA A 52 -2.78 -16.00 -15.48
C ALA A 52 -3.85 -16.75 -16.29
N ARG A 53 -4.86 -16.05 -16.80
CA ARG A 53 -5.89 -16.63 -17.67
C ARG A 53 -5.34 -17.08 -19.02
N ILE A 54 -4.43 -16.31 -19.62
CA ILE A 54 -3.76 -16.71 -20.86
C ILE A 54 -2.96 -17.98 -20.64
N LEU A 55 -2.17 -18.07 -19.56
CA LEU A 55 -1.45 -19.29 -19.20
C LEU A 55 -2.42 -20.47 -19.03
N ALA A 56 -3.55 -20.27 -18.35
CA ALA A 56 -4.57 -21.30 -18.21
C ALA A 56 -5.12 -21.75 -19.58
N ARG A 57 -5.42 -20.83 -20.49
CA ARG A 57 -5.80 -21.15 -21.89
C ARG A 57 -4.74 -21.95 -22.60
N CYS A 58 -3.48 -21.56 -22.51
CA CYS A 58 -2.36 -22.24 -23.15
C CYS A 58 -2.22 -23.70 -22.69
N LEU A 59 -2.45 -23.95 -21.40
CA LEU A 59 -2.34 -25.27 -20.78
C LEU A 59 -3.55 -26.16 -21.07
N ASN A 60 -4.76 -25.60 -21.03
CA ASN A 60 -6.02 -26.34 -21.18
C ASN A 60 -6.60 -26.33 -22.60
N CYS A 61 -5.97 -25.65 -23.55
CA CYS A 61 -6.37 -25.71 -24.95
C CYS A 61 -6.42 -27.17 -25.44
N ALA A 62 -7.42 -27.51 -26.26
CA ALA A 62 -7.55 -28.84 -26.86
C ALA A 62 -6.31 -29.22 -27.70
N LYS A 63 -5.69 -28.24 -28.36
CA LYS A 63 -4.42 -28.39 -29.12
C LYS A 63 -3.17 -28.18 -28.25
N GLY A 64 -3.34 -27.95 -26.94
CA GLY A 64 -2.26 -27.68 -25.99
C GLY A 64 -1.78 -28.92 -25.21
N PRO A 65 -0.77 -28.77 -24.33
CA PRO A 65 -0.14 -27.50 -23.93
C PRO A 65 0.59 -26.79 -25.08
N THR A 66 0.29 -25.52 -25.30
CA THR A 66 0.83 -24.72 -26.42
C THR A 66 0.91 -23.25 -26.05
N SER A 67 1.98 -22.55 -26.45
CA SER A 67 2.09 -21.09 -26.27
C SER A 67 1.09 -20.30 -27.12
N HIS A 68 0.49 -20.94 -28.13
CA HIS A 68 -0.49 -20.35 -29.05
C HIS A 68 -1.85 -21.06 -28.94
N PRO A 69 -2.71 -20.66 -27.99
CA PRO A 69 -4.01 -21.30 -27.80
C PRO A 69 -4.93 -21.04 -29.00
N CYS A 70 -5.73 -22.03 -29.40
CA CYS A 70 -6.48 -21.98 -30.66
C CYS A 70 -7.61 -20.94 -30.71
N GLY A 71 -8.14 -20.50 -29.56
CA GLY A 71 -9.24 -19.52 -29.50
C GLY A 71 -10.64 -20.07 -29.81
N GLU A 72 -10.73 -21.28 -30.34
CA GLU A 72 -11.98 -21.87 -30.87
C GLU A 72 -12.51 -23.08 -30.08
N CYS A 73 -11.69 -23.71 -29.23
CA CYS A 73 -12.14 -24.81 -28.38
C CYS A 73 -12.88 -24.31 -27.13
N GLU A 74 -13.72 -25.17 -26.54
CA GLU A 74 -14.56 -24.84 -25.38
C GLU A 74 -13.78 -24.16 -24.24
N SER A 75 -12.66 -24.74 -23.81
CA SER A 75 -11.79 -24.15 -22.78
C SER A 75 -11.23 -22.76 -23.18
N CYS A 76 -10.91 -22.54 -24.46
CA CYS A 76 -10.42 -21.23 -24.93
C CYS A 76 -11.54 -20.18 -24.94
N ILE A 77 -12.76 -20.57 -25.31
CA ILE A 77 -13.94 -19.71 -25.33
C ILE A 77 -14.34 -19.33 -23.90
N GLU A 78 -14.42 -20.32 -23.00
CA GLU A 78 -14.78 -20.11 -21.58
C GLU A 78 -13.82 -19.17 -20.85
N LEU A 79 -12.52 -19.27 -21.17
CA LEU A 79 -11.48 -18.44 -20.56
C LEU A 79 -11.22 -17.11 -21.31
N GLY A 80 -11.79 -16.95 -22.50
CA GLY A 80 -11.67 -15.76 -23.34
C GLY A 80 -12.40 -14.52 -22.80
N ARG A 81 -12.42 -13.45 -23.62
CA ARG A 81 -13.11 -12.21 -23.27
C ARG A 81 -14.60 -12.47 -23.11
N GLY A 82 -15.14 -12.13 -21.93
CA GLY A 82 -16.57 -12.33 -21.62
C GLY A 82 -17.01 -13.79 -21.51
N GLY A 83 -16.07 -14.75 -21.48
CA GLY A 83 -16.39 -16.16 -21.27
C GLY A 83 -16.99 -16.41 -19.87
N SER A 84 -17.80 -17.46 -19.76
CA SER A 84 -18.53 -17.84 -18.53
C SER A 84 -17.64 -18.37 -17.40
N GLY A 85 -16.34 -18.54 -17.65
CA GLY A 85 -15.42 -19.26 -16.77
C GLY A 85 -15.38 -20.76 -17.11
N SER A 86 -14.24 -21.39 -16.80
CA SER A 86 -14.03 -22.83 -16.97
C SER A 86 -14.23 -23.56 -15.65
N LEU A 87 -14.80 -24.76 -15.71
CA LEU A 87 -14.98 -25.63 -14.54
C LEU A 87 -13.66 -26.08 -13.92
N ASP A 88 -12.61 -26.19 -14.74
CA ASP A 88 -11.28 -26.63 -14.33
C ASP A 88 -10.33 -25.47 -14.02
N VAL A 89 -10.80 -24.22 -14.13
CA VAL A 89 -10.04 -23.02 -13.77
C VAL A 89 -10.81 -22.21 -12.73
N MET A 90 -10.34 -22.25 -11.50
CA MET A 90 -10.95 -21.52 -10.39
C MET A 90 -10.21 -20.21 -10.15
N GLU A 91 -10.85 -19.09 -10.47
CA GLU A 91 -10.42 -17.75 -10.09
C GLU A 91 -11.00 -17.40 -8.72
N ILE A 92 -10.13 -17.16 -7.74
CA ILE A 92 -10.50 -16.87 -6.36
C ILE A 92 -9.87 -15.52 -5.99
N ASP A 93 -10.70 -14.56 -5.63
CA ASP A 93 -10.26 -13.28 -5.07
C ASP A 93 -10.00 -13.44 -3.57
N ALA A 94 -8.72 -13.44 -3.19
CA ALA A 94 -8.32 -13.59 -1.82
C ALA A 94 -8.73 -12.40 -0.94
N ALA A 95 -9.06 -11.24 -1.50
CA ALA A 95 -9.61 -10.14 -0.70
C ALA A 95 -10.98 -10.50 -0.10
N SER A 96 -11.77 -11.29 -0.84
CA SER A 96 -13.11 -11.73 -0.46
C SER A 96 -13.10 -13.11 0.22
N HIS A 97 -12.08 -13.93 -0.05
CA HIS A 97 -11.92 -15.30 0.47
C HIS A 97 -10.58 -15.47 1.19
N ASN A 98 -10.39 -14.75 2.31
CA ASN A 98 -9.13 -14.76 3.08
C ASN A 98 -9.15 -15.65 4.33
N SER A 99 -10.27 -16.29 4.64
CA SER A 99 -10.43 -17.07 5.87
C SER A 99 -9.64 -18.38 5.82
N VAL A 100 -9.38 -18.97 6.99
CA VAL A 100 -8.71 -20.27 7.09
C VAL A 100 -9.63 -21.37 6.55
N GLU A 101 -10.93 -21.21 6.74
CA GLU A 101 -11.99 -22.08 6.27
C GLU A 101 -12.03 -22.09 4.73
N ASP A 102 -11.92 -20.93 4.09
CA ASP A 102 -11.82 -20.83 2.61
C ASP A 102 -10.59 -21.58 2.10
N ALA A 103 -9.43 -21.37 2.74
CA ALA A 103 -8.19 -22.06 2.36
C ALA A 103 -8.29 -23.59 2.57
N ARG A 104 -9.00 -24.05 3.61
CA ARG A 104 -9.27 -25.49 3.83
C ARG A 104 -10.22 -26.05 2.77
N SER A 105 -11.28 -25.33 2.44
CA SER A 105 -12.22 -25.71 1.38
C SER A 105 -11.50 -25.82 0.04
N LEU A 106 -10.65 -24.84 -0.30
CA LEU A 106 -9.79 -24.88 -1.47
C LEU A 106 -8.91 -26.13 -1.46
N ARG A 107 -8.24 -26.42 -0.35
CA ARG A 107 -7.38 -27.58 -0.18
C ARG A 107 -8.10 -28.91 -0.46
N GLU A 108 -9.37 -29.01 -0.07
CA GLU A 108 -10.22 -30.18 -0.35
C GLU A 108 -10.55 -30.26 -1.84
N GLN A 109 -10.93 -29.14 -2.47
CA GLN A 109 -11.22 -29.08 -3.89
C GLN A 109 -10.01 -29.45 -4.77
N VAL A 110 -8.79 -29.15 -4.32
CA VAL A 110 -7.57 -29.49 -5.05
C VAL A 110 -7.36 -31.00 -5.19
N GLN A 111 -7.91 -31.82 -4.30
CA GLN A 111 -7.74 -33.28 -4.35
C GLN A 111 -8.43 -33.94 -5.54
N PHE A 112 -9.43 -33.26 -6.13
CA PHE A 112 -10.15 -33.80 -7.28
C PHE A 112 -9.37 -33.54 -8.58
N SER A 113 -9.34 -34.56 -9.44
CA SER A 113 -8.80 -34.45 -10.80
C SER A 113 -9.59 -33.44 -11.66
N PRO A 114 -8.98 -32.93 -12.76
CA PRO A 114 -9.72 -32.14 -13.74
C PRO A 114 -10.94 -32.90 -14.27
N LEU A 115 -12.05 -32.19 -14.51
CA LEU A 115 -13.31 -32.75 -14.99
C LEU A 115 -13.28 -32.98 -16.51
N ARG A 116 -12.77 -32.01 -17.26
CA ARG A 116 -12.76 -32.03 -18.74
C ARG A 116 -11.39 -31.67 -19.31
N ASP A 117 -10.77 -30.62 -18.79
CA ASP A 117 -9.54 -30.05 -19.33
C ASP A 117 -8.30 -30.84 -18.84
N ARG A 118 -7.10 -30.53 -19.37
CA ARG A 118 -5.87 -31.26 -19.01
C ARG A 118 -5.41 -30.97 -17.59
N TYR A 119 -5.52 -29.72 -17.15
CA TYR A 119 -5.05 -29.23 -15.86
C TYR A 119 -6.18 -28.59 -15.07
N LYS A 120 -6.11 -28.77 -13.75
CA LYS A 120 -6.94 -28.06 -12.78
C LYS A 120 -6.14 -26.88 -12.24
N ILE A 121 -6.58 -25.67 -12.54
CA ILE A 121 -5.81 -24.45 -12.33
C ILE A 121 -6.51 -23.58 -11.29
N PHE A 122 -5.76 -23.17 -10.27
CA PHE A 122 -6.23 -22.26 -9.23
C PHE A 122 -5.52 -20.92 -9.41
N ILE A 123 -6.28 -19.88 -9.74
CA ILE A 123 -5.80 -18.50 -9.83
C ILE A 123 -6.24 -17.78 -8.56
N LEU A 124 -5.28 -17.44 -7.70
CA LEU A 124 -5.49 -16.73 -6.44
C LEU A 124 -5.10 -15.27 -6.62
N ASP A 125 -6.07 -14.41 -6.89
CA ASP A 125 -5.84 -12.97 -7.06
C ASP A 125 -5.77 -12.25 -5.71
N GLU A 126 -4.99 -11.16 -5.67
CA GLU A 126 -4.60 -10.45 -4.46
C GLU A 126 -4.14 -11.36 -3.31
N ALA A 127 -3.33 -12.38 -3.62
CA ALA A 127 -2.89 -13.42 -2.69
C ALA A 127 -2.26 -12.90 -1.39
N HIS A 128 -1.75 -11.67 -1.36
CA HIS A 128 -1.26 -11.04 -0.13
C HIS A 128 -2.36 -10.79 0.93
N MET A 129 -3.63 -10.87 0.56
CA MET A 129 -4.77 -10.76 1.45
C MET A 129 -5.09 -12.08 2.17
N ILE A 130 -4.52 -13.21 1.73
CA ILE A 130 -4.67 -14.49 2.41
C ILE A 130 -4.00 -14.41 3.79
N SER A 131 -4.73 -14.79 4.83
CA SER A 131 -4.21 -14.85 6.19
C SER A 131 -3.01 -15.82 6.30
N THR A 132 -2.11 -15.57 7.26
CA THR A 132 -0.97 -16.47 7.53
C THR A 132 -1.42 -17.91 7.77
N GLN A 133 -2.50 -18.11 8.51
CA GLN A 133 -3.07 -19.43 8.75
C GLN A 133 -3.64 -20.06 7.46
N GLY A 134 -4.25 -19.26 6.59
CA GLY A 134 -4.70 -19.69 5.26
C GLY A 134 -3.55 -20.19 4.39
N PHE A 135 -2.46 -19.42 4.28
CA PHE A 135 -1.27 -19.87 3.55
C PHE A 135 -0.68 -21.16 4.12
N ASN A 136 -0.63 -21.29 5.46
CA ASN A 136 -0.16 -22.52 6.11
C ASN A 136 -1.04 -23.73 5.78
N ALA A 137 -2.35 -23.54 5.60
CA ALA A 137 -3.25 -24.61 5.17
C ALA A 137 -2.97 -25.06 3.73
N LEU A 138 -2.51 -24.15 2.87
CA LEU A 138 -2.17 -24.44 1.47
C LEU A 138 -0.78 -25.02 1.27
N LEU A 139 0.16 -24.85 2.23
CA LEU A 139 1.57 -25.26 2.08
C LEU A 139 1.74 -26.69 1.58
N LYS A 140 1.08 -27.66 2.23
CA LYS A 140 1.20 -29.08 1.87
C LYS A 140 0.81 -29.34 0.42
N VAL A 141 -0.21 -28.64 -0.07
CA VAL A 141 -0.76 -28.85 -1.41
C VAL A 141 0.01 -28.06 -2.46
N VAL A 142 0.64 -26.95 -2.10
CA VAL A 142 1.57 -26.23 -3.00
C VAL A 142 2.92 -26.97 -3.11
N GLU A 143 3.35 -27.65 -2.04
CA GLU A 143 4.56 -28.47 -2.01
C GLU A 143 4.47 -29.73 -2.87
N GLU A 144 3.39 -30.48 -2.67
CA GLU A 144 3.14 -31.74 -3.36
C GLU A 144 1.72 -31.72 -3.94
N PRO A 145 1.49 -30.90 -4.98
CA PRO A 145 0.17 -30.81 -5.60
C PRO A 145 -0.19 -32.14 -6.28
N PRO A 146 -1.49 -32.50 -6.31
CA PRO A 146 -1.97 -33.61 -7.11
C PRO A 146 -1.55 -33.48 -8.58
N LYS A 147 -1.52 -34.61 -9.29
CA LYS A 147 -1.18 -34.62 -10.72
C LYS A 147 -2.10 -33.67 -11.48
N ASN A 148 -1.52 -32.92 -12.41
CA ASN A 148 -2.20 -31.96 -13.26
C ASN A 148 -2.85 -30.78 -12.51
N THR A 149 -2.45 -30.50 -11.27
CA THR A 149 -2.86 -29.29 -10.54
C THR A 149 -1.81 -28.19 -10.70
N ILE A 150 -2.25 -26.97 -10.98
CA ILE A 150 -1.39 -25.79 -11.09
C ILE A 150 -1.95 -24.64 -10.24
N PHE A 151 -1.07 -23.98 -9.50
CA PHE A 151 -1.38 -22.77 -8.74
C PHE A 151 -0.77 -21.52 -9.41
N ILE A 152 -1.55 -20.45 -9.49
CA ILE A 152 -1.10 -19.13 -9.95
C ILE A 152 -1.50 -18.11 -8.90
N PHE A 153 -0.53 -17.61 -8.13
CA PHE A 153 -0.73 -16.55 -7.15
C PHE A 153 -0.49 -15.19 -7.82
N ALA A 154 -1.47 -14.29 -7.84
CA ALA A 154 -1.29 -12.91 -8.29
C ALA A 154 -1.32 -11.96 -7.09
N THR A 155 -0.38 -11.01 -7.02
CA THR A 155 -0.30 -10.08 -5.89
C THR A 155 0.30 -8.73 -6.23
N THR A 156 -0.13 -7.68 -5.55
CA THR A 156 0.52 -6.36 -5.56
C THR A 156 1.63 -6.21 -4.53
N ALA A 157 1.67 -7.07 -3.51
CA ALA A 157 2.58 -7.02 -2.37
C ALA A 157 3.29 -8.38 -2.16
N PRO A 158 4.34 -8.71 -2.94
CA PRO A 158 5.02 -10.00 -2.86
C PRO A 158 5.68 -10.27 -1.50
N GLU A 159 6.09 -9.23 -0.78
CA GLU A 159 6.70 -9.32 0.56
C GLU A 159 5.73 -9.79 1.64
N LYS A 160 4.41 -9.63 1.43
CA LYS A 160 3.37 -10.13 2.33
C LYS A 160 3.03 -11.59 2.10
N VAL A 161 3.43 -12.17 0.96
CA VAL A 161 3.28 -13.61 0.69
C VAL A 161 4.33 -14.37 1.50
N LEU A 162 3.93 -15.46 2.18
CA LEU A 162 4.85 -16.24 3.01
C LEU A 162 6.09 -16.68 2.22
N ALA A 163 7.27 -16.52 2.83
CA ALA A 163 8.54 -16.89 2.21
C ALA A 163 8.58 -18.36 1.78
N THR A 164 7.88 -19.24 2.50
CA THR A 164 7.74 -20.66 2.20
C THR A 164 6.95 -20.92 0.91
N ILE A 165 5.92 -20.12 0.62
CA ILE A 165 5.18 -20.20 -0.66
C ILE A 165 6.07 -19.66 -1.78
N ARG A 166 6.67 -18.47 -1.56
CA ARG A 166 7.54 -17.83 -2.55
C ARG A 166 8.69 -18.73 -3.03
N SER A 167 9.30 -19.48 -2.11
CA SER A 167 10.42 -20.37 -2.45
C SER A 167 10.01 -21.59 -3.29
N ARG A 168 8.71 -21.88 -3.41
CA ARG A 168 8.15 -23.01 -4.16
C ARG A 168 7.45 -22.58 -5.45
N THR A 169 7.42 -21.28 -5.72
CA THR A 169 6.81 -20.70 -6.92
C THR A 169 7.87 -20.19 -7.88
N VAL A 170 7.63 -20.30 -9.18
CA VAL A 170 8.38 -19.51 -10.17
C VAL A 170 7.83 -18.09 -10.15
N HIS A 171 8.69 -17.13 -9.79
CA HIS A 171 8.29 -15.74 -9.57
C HIS A 171 8.52 -14.88 -10.82
N TYR A 172 7.44 -14.28 -11.32
CA TYR A 172 7.46 -13.28 -12.39
C TYR A 172 7.05 -11.91 -11.83
N SER A 173 7.90 -10.90 -12.06
CA SER A 173 7.68 -9.53 -11.60
C SER A 173 7.28 -8.62 -12.76
N PHE A 174 6.00 -8.26 -12.78
CA PHE A 174 5.37 -7.37 -13.76
C PHE A 174 5.64 -5.91 -13.42
N LYS A 175 5.86 -5.11 -14.46
CA LYS A 175 6.11 -3.66 -14.34
C LYS A 175 4.96 -2.86 -14.92
N LEU A 176 4.88 -1.58 -14.58
CA LEU A 176 3.99 -0.66 -15.30
C LEU A 176 4.49 -0.49 -16.74
N VAL A 177 3.56 -0.22 -17.64
CA VAL A 177 3.86 -0.09 -19.07
C VAL A 177 4.41 1.31 -19.33
N GLU A 178 5.46 1.37 -20.15
CA GLU A 178 6.08 2.63 -20.55
C GLU A 178 5.11 3.52 -21.34
N ALA A 179 5.19 4.83 -21.13
CA ALA A 179 4.30 5.82 -21.75
C ALA A 179 4.21 5.68 -23.27
N GLY A 180 5.33 5.50 -23.97
CA GLY A 180 5.34 5.35 -25.44
C GLY A 180 4.58 4.11 -25.93
N VAL A 181 4.76 2.97 -25.24
CA VAL A 181 4.06 1.72 -25.54
C VAL A 181 2.56 1.85 -25.24
N MET A 182 2.21 2.47 -24.10
CA MET A 182 0.82 2.74 -23.72
C MET A 182 0.14 3.65 -24.74
N LYS A 183 0.77 4.76 -25.13
CA LYS A 183 0.22 5.72 -26.10
C LYS A 183 -0.09 5.05 -27.43
N LYS A 184 0.81 4.19 -27.92
CA LYS A 184 0.58 3.40 -29.14
C LYS A 184 -0.65 2.48 -28.98
N HIS A 185 -0.74 1.76 -27.87
CA HIS A 185 -1.88 0.88 -27.60
C HIS A 185 -3.21 1.65 -27.51
N LEU A 186 -3.24 2.79 -26.82
CA LEU A 186 -4.43 3.63 -26.73
C LEU A 186 -4.85 4.16 -28.09
N ARG A 187 -3.91 4.55 -28.95
CA ARG A 187 -4.21 4.96 -30.33
C ARG A 187 -4.85 3.82 -31.13
N ASP A 188 -4.34 2.59 -31.00
CA ASP A 188 -4.93 1.41 -31.64
C ASP A 188 -6.35 1.12 -31.11
N VAL A 189 -6.60 1.37 -29.83
CA VAL A 189 -7.94 1.24 -29.21
C VAL A 189 -8.89 2.32 -29.73
N CYS A 190 -8.47 3.58 -29.77
CA CYS A 190 -9.26 4.69 -30.33
C CYS A 190 -9.67 4.41 -31.78
N ALA A 191 -8.72 3.94 -32.61
CA ALA A 191 -9.00 3.58 -33.99
C ALA A 191 -10.07 2.47 -34.12
N LYS A 192 -10.06 1.48 -33.21
CA LYS A 192 -11.07 0.41 -33.18
C LYS A 192 -12.43 0.86 -32.65
N GLU A 193 -12.47 1.88 -31.80
CA GLU A 193 -13.72 2.51 -31.34
C GLU A 193 -14.24 3.58 -32.30
N GLY A 194 -13.51 3.90 -33.38
CA GLY A 194 -13.87 4.97 -34.32
C GLY A 194 -13.81 6.36 -33.67
N VAL A 195 -12.81 6.59 -32.82
CA VAL A 195 -12.59 7.86 -32.12
C VAL A 195 -11.26 8.45 -32.53
N GLU A 196 -11.25 9.74 -32.88
CA GLU A 196 -10.04 10.50 -33.14
C GLU A 196 -9.54 11.13 -31.84
N ALA A 197 -8.32 10.76 -31.44
CA ALA A 197 -7.68 11.27 -30.22
C ALA A 197 -6.32 11.87 -30.57
N GLY A 198 -6.18 13.18 -30.36
CA GLY A 198 -4.92 13.88 -30.49
C GLY A 198 -3.87 13.40 -29.49
N ASP A 199 -2.60 13.66 -29.81
CA ASP A 199 -1.48 13.23 -28.97
C ASP A 199 -1.52 13.82 -27.56
N GLU A 200 -2.02 15.04 -27.41
CA GLU A 200 -2.22 15.72 -26.12
C GLU A 200 -3.22 14.96 -25.23
N VAL A 201 -4.36 14.54 -25.79
CA VAL A 201 -5.38 13.77 -25.05
C VAL A 201 -4.82 12.42 -24.62
N LEU A 202 -4.10 11.73 -25.51
CA LEU A 202 -3.49 10.45 -25.17
C LEU A 202 -2.44 10.61 -24.06
N ASP A 203 -1.65 11.68 -24.07
CA ASP A 203 -0.68 11.97 -23.00
C ASP A 203 -1.39 12.24 -21.66
N MET A 204 -2.53 12.95 -21.66
CA MET A 204 -3.36 13.12 -20.46
C MET A 204 -3.83 11.78 -19.91
N VAL A 205 -4.35 10.89 -20.77
CA VAL A 205 -4.82 9.55 -20.37
C VAL A 205 -3.68 8.72 -19.78
N VAL A 206 -2.50 8.71 -20.43
CA VAL A 206 -1.32 7.98 -19.95
C VAL A 206 -0.85 8.51 -18.59
N LYS A 207 -0.83 9.83 -18.41
CA LYS A 207 -0.48 10.46 -17.14
C LYS A 207 -1.47 10.06 -16.04
N GLN A 208 -2.77 10.19 -16.29
CA GLN A 208 -3.82 9.83 -15.32
C GLN A 208 -3.83 8.35 -14.97
N GLY A 209 -3.63 7.47 -15.95
CA GLY A 209 -3.56 6.02 -15.72
C GLY A 209 -2.24 5.54 -15.12
N ARG A 210 -1.23 6.40 -14.94
CA ARG A 210 0.07 6.10 -14.28
C ARG A 210 0.73 4.80 -14.77
N GLY A 211 0.63 4.49 -16.06
CA GLY A 211 1.20 3.29 -16.68
C GLY A 211 0.43 1.97 -16.42
N SER A 212 -0.70 2.02 -15.72
CA SER A 212 -1.63 0.89 -15.56
C SER A 212 -2.54 0.82 -16.79
N VAL A 213 -2.53 -0.32 -17.49
CA VAL A 213 -3.34 -0.52 -18.71
C VAL A 213 -4.83 -0.43 -18.38
N ARG A 214 -5.23 -1.04 -17.26
CA ARG A 214 -6.63 -1.02 -16.80
C ARG A 214 -7.10 0.39 -16.53
N ASP A 215 -6.29 1.21 -15.86
CA ASP A 215 -6.69 2.55 -15.45
C ASP A 215 -6.66 3.49 -16.66
N CYS A 216 -5.66 3.39 -17.55
CA CYS A 216 -5.63 4.12 -18.82
C CYS A 216 -6.88 3.83 -19.67
N LEU A 217 -7.30 2.57 -19.80
CA LEU A 217 -8.51 2.22 -20.56
C LEU A 217 -9.80 2.71 -19.88
N SER A 218 -9.83 2.74 -18.55
CA SER A 218 -10.98 3.28 -17.81
C SER A 218 -11.11 4.79 -18.01
N VAL A 219 -9.99 5.52 -17.94
CA VAL A 219 -9.93 6.96 -18.20
C VAL A 219 -10.31 7.26 -19.65
N LEU A 220 -9.80 6.49 -20.60
CA LEU A 220 -10.17 6.64 -22.02
C LEU A 220 -11.67 6.39 -22.24
N GLU A 221 -12.25 5.38 -21.57
CA GLU A 221 -13.68 5.09 -21.64
C GLU A 221 -14.53 6.27 -21.16
N GLU A 222 -14.13 6.89 -20.05
CA GLU A 222 -14.79 8.09 -19.51
C GLU A 222 -14.77 9.25 -20.53
N LEU A 223 -13.61 9.52 -21.14
CA LEU A 223 -13.48 10.54 -22.18
C LEU A 223 -14.34 10.25 -23.42
N ILE A 224 -14.33 8.99 -23.87
CA ILE A 224 -15.12 8.53 -25.00
C ILE A 224 -16.62 8.70 -24.71
N ASN A 225 -17.08 8.40 -23.48
CA ASN A 225 -18.48 8.58 -23.11
C ASN A 225 -18.90 10.06 -22.98
N GLY A 226 -17.96 10.96 -22.67
CA GLY A 226 -18.21 12.40 -22.55
C GLY A 226 -18.09 13.22 -23.85
N ARG A 227 -17.80 12.56 -24.99
CA ARG A 227 -17.52 13.22 -26.27
C ARG A 227 -18.77 13.72 -26.99
N PHE A 228 -18.58 14.71 -27.86
CA PHE A 228 -19.58 15.19 -28.81
C PHE A 228 -18.97 15.11 -30.21
N GLY A 229 -19.39 14.11 -30.99
CA GLY A 229 -18.79 13.82 -32.30
C GLY A 229 -17.73 12.72 -32.24
N GLU A 230 -16.86 12.70 -33.25
CA GLU A 230 -15.85 11.64 -33.44
C GLU A 230 -14.49 12.00 -32.82
N GLU A 231 -14.22 13.29 -32.57
CA GLU A 231 -12.96 13.79 -32.03
C GLU A 231 -13.03 14.06 -30.52
N LEU A 232 -11.94 13.75 -29.81
CA LEU A 232 -11.72 14.14 -28.42
C LEU A 232 -11.03 15.51 -28.35
N ASP A 233 -11.83 16.54 -28.05
CA ASP A 233 -11.33 17.90 -27.82
C ASP A 233 -10.49 18.00 -26.52
N PRO A 234 -9.22 18.47 -26.58
CA PRO A 234 -8.32 18.52 -25.42
C PRO A 234 -8.86 19.34 -24.24
N GLU A 235 -9.46 20.50 -24.49
CA GLU A 235 -10.01 21.37 -23.43
C GLU A 235 -11.16 20.70 -22.70
N ARG A 236 -12.04 20.04 -23.45
CA ARG A 236 -13.13 19.27 -22.88
C ARG A 236 -12.64 18.06 -22.09
N CYS A 237 -11.66 17.33 -22.62
CA CYS A 237 -11.05 16.21 -21.91
C CYS A 237 -10.44 16.66 -20.58
N ARG A 238 -9.73 17.79 -20.57
CA ARG A 238 -9.18 18.40 -19.35
C ARG A 238 -10.26 18.67 -18.31
N LYS A 239 -11.40 19.23 -18.73
CA LYS A 239 -12.55 19.50 -17.84
C LYS A 239 -13.20 18.22 -17.30
N ILE A 240 -13.39 17.20 -18.15
CA ILE A 240 -13.96 15.91 -17.72
C ILE A 240 -13.06 15.26 -16.66
N LEU A 241 -11.74 15.30 -16.88
CA LEU A 241 -10.76 14.73 -15.95
C LEU A 241 -10.50 15.60 -14.72
N GLY A 242 -11.13 16.77 -14.61
CA GLY A 242 -10.90 17.71 -13.50
C GLY A 242 -9.45 18.21 -13.41
N LEU A 243 -8.74 18.29 -14.54
CA LEU A 243 -7.35 18.72 -14.58
C LEU A 243 -7.25 20.24 -14.62
N LEU A 244 -6.30 20.77 -13.86
CA LEU A 244 -6.06 22.20 -13.83
C LEU A 244 -5.38 22.66 -15.13
N PRO A 245 -5.79 23.79 -15.72
CA PRO A 245 -5.06 24.40 -16.83
C PRO A 245 -3.63 24.76 -16.41
N SER A 246 -2.64 24.45 -17.26
CA SER A 246 -1.24 24.76 -16.97
C SER A 246 -1.02 26.26 -16.73
N GLU A 247 -1.72 27.12 -17.48
CA GLU A 247 -1.67 28.58 -17.32
C GLU A 247 -2.09 29.04 -15.92
N LEU A 248 -3.09 28.36 -15.32
CA LEU A 248 -3.59 28.68 -13.98
C LEU A 248 -2.53 28.33 -12.92
N VAL A 249 -1.92 27.14 -13.06
CA VAL A 249 -0.88 26.64 -12.15
C VAL A 249 0.39 27.48 -12.25
N GLU A 250 0.85 27.74 -13.47
CA GLU A 250 2.04 28.56 -13.74
C GLU A 250 1.84 30.01 -13.28
N GLY A 251 0.65 30.57 -13.52
CA GLY A 251 0.28 31.90 -13.05
C GLY A 251 0.29 31.99 -11.53
N TYR A 252 -0.30 31.01 -10.83
CA TYR A 252 -0.32 30.98 -9.37
C TYR A 252 1.10 30.87 -8.78
N LEU A 253 1.92 29.93 -9.28
CA LEU A 253 3.31 29.80 -8.85
C LEU A 253 4.13 31.06 -9.18
N GLY A 254 3.91 31.66 -10.35
CA GLY A 254 4.57 32.90 -10.77
C GLY A 254 4.22 34.09 -9.89
N ALA A 255 2.95 34.25 -9.52
CA ALA A 255 2.49 35.30 -8.61
C ALA A 255 3.15 35.15 -7.21
N ILE A 256 3.28 33.92 -6.72
CA ILE A 256 3.98 33.65 -5.44
C ILE A 256 5.46 34.02 -5.54
N LEU A 257 6.16 33.61 -6.60
CA LEU A 257 7.58 33.92 -6.79
C LEU A 257 7.83 35.43 -6.89
N LYS A 258 6.90 36.17 -7.50
CA LYS A 258 6.95 37.65 -7.59
C LYS A 258 6.42 38.38 -6.36
N SER A 259 5.92 37.66 -5.35
CA SER A 259 5.25 38.23 -4.17
C SER A 259 4.01 39.08 -4.51
N GLU A 260 3.30 38.75 -5.59
CA GLU A 260 2.05 39.40 -6.02
C GLU A 260 0.85 38.79 -5.27
N ALA A 261 0.60 39.28 -4.05
CA ALA A 261 -0.40 38.67 -3.15
C ALA A 261 -1.82 38.65 -3.75
N GLU A 262 -2.31 39.76 -4.27
CA GLU A 262 -3.67 39.88 -4.85
C GLU A 262 -3.88 38.86 -5.97
N THR A 263 -2.95 38.80 -6.93
CA THR A 263 -3.00 37.85 -8.04
C THR A 263 -2.90 36.40 -7.56
N ALA A 264 -2.09 36.10 -6.53
CA ALA A 264 -1.98 34.75 -5.98
C ALA A 264 -3.29 34.29 -5.32
N TYR A 265 -4.00 35.16 -4.59
CA TYR A 265 -5.31 34.82 -4.01
C TYR A 265 -6.39 34.64 -5.08
N ASP A 266 -6.45 35.54 -6.08
CA ASP A 266 -7.43 35.45 -7.17
C ASP A 266 -7.28 34.15 -7.99
N LEU A 267 -6.04 33.76 -8.28
CA LEU A 267 -5.76 32.50 -8.98
C LEU A 267 -6.00 31.30 -8.06
N GLY A 268 -5.69 31.43 -6.77
CA GLY A 268 -5.95 30.42 -5.75
C GLY A 268 -7.44 30.11 -5.59
N GLU A 269 -8.31 31.12 -5.59
CA GLU A 269 -9.77 30.94 -5.51
C GLU A 269 -10.27 30.11 -6.69
N LYS A 270 -9.80 30.40 -7.91
CA LYS A 270 -10.12 29.63 -9.13
C LYS A 270 -9.60 28.19 -9.08
N MET A 271 -8.46 27.95 -8.41
CA MET A 271 -7.94 26.60 -8.17
C MET A 271 -8.76 25.83 -7.12
N GLY A 272 -9.48 26.54 -6.25
CA GLY A 272 -10.36 25.98 -5.22
C GLY A 272 -11.56 25.21 -5.77
N ASP A 273 -11.94 25.42 -7.03
CA ASP A 273 -13.02 24.68 -7.71
C ASP A 273 -12.60 23.26 -8.13
N PHE A 274 -11.31 22.93 -8.06
CA PHE A 274 -10.77 21.65 -8.49
C PHE A 274 -10.54 20.68 -7.32
N GLU A 275 -10.46 19.39 -7.66
CA GLU A 275 -10.16 18.33 -6.69
C GLU A 275 -8.78 18.59 -6.05
N PRO A 276 -8.67 18.63 -4.71
CA PRO A 276 -7.43 19.00 -4.03
C PRO A 276 -6.25 18.10 -4.37
N SER A 277 -6.51 16.82 -4.67
CA SER A 277 -5.49 15.88 -5.11
C SER A 277 -4.89 16.27 -6.46
N ALA A 278 -5.75 16.63 -7.43
CA ALA A 278 -5.35 17.10 -8.75
C ALA A 278 -4.58 18.43 -8.67
N MET A 279 -5.01 19.34 -7.81
CA MET A 279 -4.32 20.61 -7.56
C MET A 279 -2.89 20.39 -7.04
N MET A 280 -2.72 19.56 -6.00
CA MET A 280 -1.40 19.29 -5.44
C MET A 280 -0.47 18.62 -6.45
N GLU A 281 -0.98 17.66 -7.23
CA GLU A 281 -0.21 16.97 -8.25
C GLU A 281 0.26 17.94 -9.33
N ALA A 282 -0.63 18.81 -9.83
CA ALA A 282 -0.29 19.81 -10.84
C ALA A 282 0.74 20.84 -10.35
N LEU A 283 0.60 21.34 -9.11
CA LEU A 283 1.57 22.27 -8.52
C LEU A 283 2.96 21.61 -8.36
N LEU A 284 3.02 20.37 -7.86
CA LEU A 284 4.27 19.65 -7.68
C LEU A 284 4.94 19.30 -9.01
N GLU A 285 4.16 18.96 -10.04
CA GLU A 285 4.67 18.70 -11.40
C GLU A 285 5.28 19.98 -12.00
N SER A 286 4.55 21.11 -11.94
CA SER A 286 5.06 22.39 -12.44
C SER A 286 6.31 22.87 -11.67
N ILE A 287 6.35 22.71 -10.35
CA ILE A 287 7.55 23.01 -9.55
C ILE A 287 8.74 22.12 -9.98
N ARG A 288 8.50 20.82 -10.21
CA ARG A 288 9.54 19.91 -10.68
C ARG A 288 10.08 20.32 -12.04
N GLU A 289 9.21 20.69 -12.99
CA GLU A 289 9.61 21.13 -14.32
C GLU A 289 10.49 22.38 -14.25
N LYS A 290 10.06 23.40 -13.49
CA LYS A 290 10.85 24.61 -13.25
C LYS A 290 12.18 24.33 -12.56
N LEU A 291 12.22 23.45 -11.56
CA LEU A 291 13.47 23.05 -10.90
C LEU A 291 14.43 22.39 -11.90
N VAL A 292 13.95 21.43 -12.71
CA VAL A 292 14.78 20.77 -13.72
C VAL A 292 15.30 21.76 -14.76
N GLU A 293 14.47 22.73 -15.16
CA GLU A 293 14.87 23.78 -16.08
C GLU A 293 15.95 24.69 -15.46
N ASN A 294 15.77 25.14 -14.21
CA ASN A 294 16.74 25.96 -13.48
C ASN A 294 18.08 25.23 -13.31
N PHE A 295 18.06 23.94 -12.94
CA PHE A 295 19.27 23.12 -12.84
C PHE A 295 19.99 22.93 -14.18
N LYS A 296 19.25 22.87 -15.30
CA LYS A 296 19.84 22.79 -16.65
C LYS A 296 20.45 24.12 -17.10
N LYS A 297 19.82 25.25 -16.75
CA LYS A 297 20.27 26.59 -17.13
C LYS A 297 21.36 27.15 -16.21
N GLY A 298 21.56 26.57 -15.03
CA GLY A 298 22.52 27.06 -14.04
C GLY A 298 22.09 28.39 -13.41
N GLU A 299 20.79 28.69 -13.41
CA GLU A 299 20.21 29.94 -12.91
C GLU A 299 19.90 29.89 -11.41
N GLU A 300 19.98 31.08 -10.81
CA GLU A 300 19.86 31.55 -9.42
C GLU A 300 19.49 30.54 -8.30
N GLU A 301 20.41 30.42 -7.32
CA GLU A 301 20.26 29.68 -6.05
C GLU A 301 19.01 30.11 -5.24
N LYS A 302 18.52 31.34 -5.46
CA LYS A 302 17.38 31.93 -4.75
C LYS A 302 16.04 31.38 -5.22
N GLU A 303 15.80 31.32 -6.54
CA GLU A 303 14.54 30.80 -7.09
C GLU A 303 14.42 29.29 -6.85
N ALA A 304 15.53 28.54 -7.02
CA ALA A 304 15.57 27.12 -6.70
C ALA A 304 15.26 26.84 -5.21
N SER A 305 15.77 27.67 -4.29
CA SER A 305 15.47 27.56 -2.85
C SER A 305 14.00 27.84 -2.54
N GLN A 306 13.40 28.83 -3.21
CA GLN A 306 11.96 29.11 -3.10
C GLN A 306 11.11 27.96 -3.61
N LEU A 307 11.40 27.43 -4.80
CA LEU A 307 10.68 26.29 -5.38
C LEU A 307 10.78 25.03 -4.50
N LEU A 308 11.93 24.76 -3.89
CA LEU A 308 12.10 23.67 -2.92
C LEU A 308 11.22 23.86 -1.68
N PHE A 309 11.22 25.06 -1.08
CA PHE A 309 10.36 25.39 0.06
C PHE A 309 8.88 25.26 -0.28
N MET A 310 8.47 25.72 -1.46
CA MET A 310 7.10 25.58 -1.94
C MET A 310 6.72 24.09 -2.03
N SER A 311 7.61 23.24 -2.57
CA SER A 311 7.36 21.80 -2.67
C SER A 311 7.17 21.11 -1.32
N GLU A 312 7.91 21.52 -0.29
CA GLU A 312 7.77 20.99 1.07
C GLU A 312 6.48 21.47 1.72
N SER A 313 6.16 22.77 1.57
CA SER A 313 4.93 23.36 2.10
C SER A 313 3.67 22.73 1.48
N ILE A 314 3.69 22.41 0.18
CA ILE A 314 2.60 21.71 -0.52
C ILE A 314 2.50 20.24 -0.05
N LYS A 315 3.61 19.58 0.27
CA LYS A 315 3.57 18.22 0.84
C LYS A 315 2.97 18.22 2.25
N ASP A 316 3.35 19.18 3.08
CA ASP A 316 2.77 19.36 4.42
C ASP A 316 1.26 19.65 4.34
N TYR A 317 0.84 20.41 3.33
CA TYR A 317 -0.57 20.73 3.07
C TYR A 317 -1.44 19.48 2.87
N SER A 318 -0.91 18.44 2.22
CA SER A 318 -1.61 17.14 2.05
C SER A 318 -2.04 16.53 3.40
N SER A 319 -1.28 16.79 4.46
CA SER A 319 -1.61 16.29 5.81
C SER A 319 -2.68 17.13 6.52
N LEU A 320 -2.71 18.45 6.29
CA LEU A 320 -3.68 19.39 6.88
C LEU A 320 -5.04 19.33 6.18
N PHE A 321 -5.07 19.07 4.88
CA PHE A 321 -6.32 18.94 4.12
C PHE A 321 -7.24 17.86 4.70
N LYS A 322 -6.68 16.74 5.17
CA LYS A 322 -7.46 15.65 5.82
C LYS A 322 -8.18 16.06 7.11
N LEU A 323 -7.84 17.23 7.67
CA LEU A 323 -8.38 17.76 8.92
C LEU A 323 -9.29 18.99 8.69
N SER A 324 -9.30 19.58 7.49
CA SER A 324 -10.03 20.81 7.18
C SER A 324 -11.48 20.53 6.76
N LEU A 325 -12.42 21.35 7.26
CA LEU A 325 -13.85 21.33 6.87
C LEU A 325 -14.15 22.22 5.65
N SER A 326 -13.21 23.05 5.18
CA SER A 326 -13.38 23.93 4.01
C SER A 326 -12.13 23.99 3.13
N GLN A 327 -12.32 23.75 1.82
CA GLN A 327 -11.25 23.74 0.80
C GLN A 327 -10.63 25.14 0.58
N SER A 328 -11.46 26.18 0.57
CA SER A 328 -11.03 27.57 0.39
C SER A 328 -10.09 28.05 1.49
N LEU A 329 -10.49 27.87 2.76
CA LEU A 329 -9.68 28.28 3.91
C LEU A 329 -8.30 27.62 3.91
N SER A 330 -8.22 26.34 3.53
CA SER A 330 -6.96 25.64 3.46
C SER A 330 -6.05 26.22 2.36
N LEU A 331 -6.60 26.54 1.19
CA LEU A 331 -5.84 27.13 0.09
C LEU A 331 -5.35 28.54 0.43
N ASP A 332 -6.15 29.34 1.13
CA ASP A 332 -5.76 30.66 1.62
C ASP A 332 -4.60 30.59 2.61
N LEU A 333 -4.64 29.61 3.52
CA LEU A 333 -3.55 29.36 4.48
C LEU A 333 -2.26 28.92 3.78
N LEU A 334 -2.37 28.06 2.76
CA LEU A 334 -1.23 27.66 1.94
C LEU A 334 -0.65 28.89 1.22
N THR A 335 -1.49 29.67 0.56
CA THR A 335 -1.09 30.89 -0.15
C THR A 335 -0.40 31.88 0.78
N SER A 336 -0.96 32.10 1.98
CA SER A 336 -0.33 32.91 3.05
C SER A 336 1.06 32.41 3.43
N LYS A 337 1.22 31.08 3.63
CA LYS A 337 2.51 30.46 4.00
C LYS A 337 3.54 30.58 2.87
N LEU A 338 3.13 30.44 1.62
CA LEU A 338 4.02 30.54 0.48
C LEU A 338 4.45 31.99 0.22
N LEU A 339 3.53 32.96 0.34
CA LEU A 339 3.83 34.38 0.21
C LEU A 339 4.72 34.90 1.34
N SER A 340 4.54 34.44 2.58
CA SER A 340 5.38 34.89 3.70
C SER A 340 6.85 34.50 3.53
N PHE A 341 7.13 33.32 2.96
CA PHE A 341 8.49 32.91 2.61
C PHE A 341 9.06 33.74 1.45
N SER A 342 8.25 34.05 0.43
CA SER A 342 8.66 34.90 -0.69
C SER A 342 9.04 36.32 -0.23
N LEU A 343 8.23 36.92 0.66
CA LEU A 343 8.41 38.25 1.23
C LEU A 343 9.56 38.33 2.25
N SER A 344 9.81 37.27 3.01
CA SER A 344 10.87 37.24 4.04
C SER A 344 12.29 37.06 3.48
N GLY A 345 12.44 36.89 2.16
CA GLY A 345 13.69 37.05 1.43
C GLY A 345 14.93 36.52 2.16
N SER A 346 15.07 35.20 2.26
CA SER A 346 16.31 34.51 2.67
C SER A 346 17.07 35.08 3.87
N GLN A 347 16.42 35.72 4.84
CA GLN A 347 17.05 36.02 6.13
C GLN A 347 16.71 34.88 7.09
N GLY A 348 17.48 33.80 6.99
CA GLY A 348 17.53 32.75 8.02
C GLY A 348 17.03 31.38 7.60
N ALA A 349 17.67 30.76 6.61
CA ALA A 349 18.00 29.32 6.61
C ALA A 349 18.62 28.95 5.26
N SER A 350 19.95 28.95 5.18
CA SER A 350 20.61 28.09 4.19
C SER A 350 20.24 26.65 4.53
N PRO A 351 19.79 25.82 3.58
CA PRO A 351 19.80 24.38 3.78
C PRO A 351 21.27 23.99 3.94
N LYS A 352 21.69 23.62 5.14
CA LYS A 352 22.95 22.89 5.29
C LYS A 352 22.75 21.56 4.55
N ILE A 353 23.29 21.47 3.34
CA ILE A 353 23.59 20.20 2.70
C ILE A 353 24.63 19.53 3.62
N SER A 354 24.15 18.67 4.51
CA SER A 354 25.00 17.74 5.21
C SER A 354 25.58 16.79 4.15
N PRO A 355 26.90 16.61 4.09
CA PRO A 355 27.46 15.58 3.23
C PRO A 355 26.88 14.24 3.66
N SER A 356 26.34 13.52 2.68
CA SER A 356 25.88 12.15 2.83
C SER A 356 26.99 11.35 3.54
N PRO A 357 26.70 10.60 4.63
CA PRO A 357 27.71 9.75 5.21
C PRO A 357 28.11 8.72 4.15
N ALA A 358 29.38 8.76 3.76
CA ALA A 358 29.98 7.84 2.84
C ALA A 358 29.63 6.40 3.23
N LEU A 359 29.14 5.62 2.26
CA LEU A 359 29.05 4.17 2.40
C LEU A 359 30.42 3.64 2.82
N PRO A 360 30.53 2.91 3.94
CA PRO A 360 31.69 2.07 4.16
C PRO A 360 31.65 0.96 3.11
N SER A 361 32.65 0.98 2.25
CA SER A 361 33.06 -0.09 1.36
C SER A 361 32.93 -1.47 2.02
N SER A 362 32.17 -2.36 1.40
CA SER A 362 32.11 -3.77 1.76
C SER A 362 33.45 -4.44 1.42
N SER A 363 34.28 -4.68 2.43
CA SER A 363 35.33 -5.71 2.35
C SER A 363 34.72 -7.06 2.74
N LEU A 364 34.90 -8.03 1.84
CA LEU A 364 34.52 -9.43 2.04
C LEU A 364 35.33 -10.07 3.17
N ALA A 365 34.67 -10.89 3.99
CA ALA A 365 35.03 -12.28 4.35
C ALA A 365 34.47 -12.65 5.74
N PRO A 366 34.39 -13.94 6.10
CA PRO A 366 33.88 -15.09 5.35
C PRO A 366 32.74 -15.80 6.12
N SER A 367 32.06 -16.72 5.44
CA SER A 367 31.07 -17.63 6.01
C SER A 367 31.64 -18.49 7.14
N PRO A 368 30.93 -18.69 8.27
CA PRO A 368 31.21 -19.80 9.16
C PRO A 368 30.35 -21.02 8.79
N ALA A 369 31.03 -22.15 8.63
CA ALA A 369 30.45 -23.48 8.49
C ALA A 369 30.03 -24.04 9.90
N PRO A 370 29.50 -25.27 9.98
CA PRO A 370 28.21 -25.60 10.57
C PRO A 370 28.21 -25.82 12.10
N LEU A 371 27.08 -25.55 12.75
CA LEU A 371 26.87 -25.80 14.18
C LEU A 371 26.75 -27.31 14.51
N PRO A 372 27.43 -27.80 15.56
CA PRO A 372 27.15 -29.09 16.15
C PRO A 372 25.96 -29.05 17.15
N ARG A 373 25.47 -30.24 17.47
CA ARG A 373 24.22 -30.57 18.19
C ARG A 373 24.10 -30.03 19.63
N LYS A 374 22.84 -29.68 19.96
CA LYS A 374 22.08 -29.75 21.23
C LYS A 374 22.84 -29.94 22.57
N ALA A 375 22.58 -29.04 23.51
CA ALA A 375 22.39 -29.33 24.94
C ALA A 375 21.50 -28.24 25.61
N ALA A 376 20.71 -28.61 26.61
CA ALA A 376 19.63 -27.83 27.23
C ALA A 376 20.01 -27.15 28.56
N ALA A 377 19.33 -26.04 28.93
CA ALA A 377 19.11 -25.48 30.29
C ALA A 377 18.34 -24.12 30.24
N PRO A 378 17.87 -23.49 31.35
CA PRO A 378 17.15 -23.96 32.55
C PRO A 378 15.81 -23.16 32.80
N SER A 379 14.95 -23.66 33.69
CA SER A 379 13.64 -23.08 34.06
C SER A 379 13.69 -22.23 35.34
N GLN A 380 13.38 -20.93 35.26
CA GLN A 380 13.07 -20.08 36.44
C GLN A 380 11.64 -20.32 36.92
N SER A 381 11.38 -20.26 38.23
CA SER A 381 10.06 -20.50 38.83
C SER A 381 9.13 -19.30 38.59
N LYS A 382 7.84 -19.55 38.29
CA LYS A 382 6.84 -18.50 38.00
C LYS A 382 6.64 -17.51 39.17
N GLU A 383 6.94 -17.92 40.40
CA GLU A 383 6.74 -17.12 41.61
C GLU A 383 7.78 -16.01 41.75
N GLU A 384 9.05 -16.28 41.44
CA GLU A 384 10.13 -15.28 41.44
C GLU A 384 9.89 -14.16 40.40
N LEU A 385 9.26 -14.51 39.27
CA LEU A 385 8.95 -13.55 38.22
C LEU A 385 7.79 -12.61 38.60
N LYS A 386 6.80 -13.10 39.37
CA LYS A 386 5.70 -12.28 39.89
C LYS A 386 6.17 -11.31 40.97
N GLU A 387 7.15 -11.68 41.79
CA GLU A 387 7.74 -10.78 42.80
C GLU A 387 8.54 -9.64 42.16
N LYS A 388 9.32 -9.94 41.10
CA LYS A 388 10.01 -8.90 40.30
C LYS A 388 9.03 -7.94 39.62
N TRP A 389 7.87 -8.41 39.20
CA TRP A 389 6.85 -7.55 38.62
C TRP A 389 6.30 -6.54 39.64
N LYS A 390 6.04 -6.95 40.88
CA LYS A 390 5.62 -6.03 41.94
C LYS A 390 6.63 -4.92 42.20
N LYS A 391 7.92 -5.22 42.07
CA LYS A 391 8.99 -4.23 42.17
C LYS A 391 9.02 -3.26 40.98
N VAL A 392 8.70 -3.72 39.77
CA VAL A 392 8.51 -2.82 38.61
C VAL A 392 7.36 -1.86 38.86
N LEU A 393 6.26 -2.32 39.46
CA LEU A 393 5.11 -1.46 39.77
C LEU A 393 5.41 -0.41 40.85
N SER A 394 6.24 -0.74 41.86
CA SER A 394 6.63 0.23 42.89
C SER A 394 7.49 1.38 42.36
N ASP A 395 8.32 1.09 41.35
CA ASP A 395 9.30 2.01 40.77
C ASP A 395 8.72 2.94 39.67
N LEU A 396 7.45 2.78 39.31
CA LEU A 396 6.80 3.63 38.32
C LEU A 396 6.39 5.00 38.91
N PRO A 397 6.38 6.08 38.10
CA PRO A 397 5.83 7.37 38.52
C PRO A 397 4.34 7.26 38.89
N GLU A 398 3.88 8.07 39.86
CA GLU A 398 2.47 8.05 40.34
C GLU A 398 1.46 8.28 39.21
N GLU A 399 1.78 9.11 38.22
CA GLU A 399 0.96 9.36 37.03
C GLU A 399 0.72 8.09 36.17
N VAL A 400 1.66 7.13 36.20
CA VAL A 400 1.59 5.87 35.46
C VAL A 400 0.95 4.76 36.31
N LYS A 401 1.17 4.78 37.63
CA LYS A 401 0.63 3.79 38.57
C LYS A 401 -0.90 3.71 38.52
N GLU A 402 -1.61 4.83 38.36
CA GLU A 402 -3.08 4.85 38.23
C GLU A 402 -3.64 3.99 37.06
N ASN A 403 -2.80 3.66 36.08
CA ASN A 403 -3.19 2.90 34.87
C ASN A 403 -2.58 1.49 34.82
N VAL A 404 -1.73 1.14 35.78
CA VAL A 404 -1.00 -0.14 35.84
C VAL A 404 -1.10 -0.71 37.27
N VAL A 405 -2.28 -0.63 37.89
CA VAL A 405 -2.59 -1.26 39.19
C VAL A 405 -2.99 -2.73 39.03
N GLU A 406 -2.82 -3.53 40.09
CA GLU A 406 -3.24 -4.96 40.12
C GLU A 406 -4.74 -5.14 39.77
N GLU A 407 -5.59 -4.15 40.06
CA GLU A 407 -7.01 -4.17 39.67
C GLU A 407 -7.23 -4.08 38.15
N LYS A 408 -6.34 -3.41 37.41
CA LYS A 408 -6.44 -3.23 35.95
C LYS A 408 -5.67 -4.29 35.16
N ILE A 409 -4.65 -4.91 35.76
CA ILE A 409 -3.87 -6.01 35.19
C ILE A 409 -3.89 -7.17 36.18
N PRO A 410 -5.01 -7.92 36.27
CA PRO A 410 -5.21 -8.96 37.26
C PRO A 410 -4.29 -10.18 37.08
N ASP A 411 -3.75 -10.41 35.88
CA ASP A 411 -2.84 -11.53 35.66
C ASP A 411 -1.73 -11.23 34.66
N ILE A 412 -0.60 -11.88 34.90
CA ILE A 412 0.62 -11.72 34.11
C ILE A 412 1.26 -13.08 33.90
N ASP A 413 1.51 -13.37 32.63
CA ASP A 413 2.19 -14.59 32.18
C ASP A 413 3.49 -14.23 31.45
N PHE A 414 4.34 -15.24 31.29
CA PHE A 414 5.63 -15.09 30.62
C PHE A 414 5.69 -16.07 29.46
N GLU A 415 5.84 -15.54 28.24
CA GLU A 415 5.92 -16.33 27.02
C GLU A 415 7.25 -16.05 26.33
N GLY A 416 8.15 -17.03 26.29
CA GLY A 416 9.44 -16.88 25.61
C GLY A 416 10.44 -17.99 25.86
N GLY A 417 11.26 -18.26 24.83
CA GLY A 417 12.41 -19.18 24.81
C GLY A 417 13.59 -18.53 24.08
N GLN A 418 14.82 -18.91 24.47
CA GLN A 418 16.11 -18.21 24.29
C GLN A 418 16.21 -17.16 23.16
N GLY A 419 16.09 -15.88 23.57
CA GLY A 419 16.45 -14.71 22.76
C GLY A 419 15.68 -13.46 23.17
N ARG A 420 14.36 -13.57 23.35
CA ARG A 420 13.49 -12.53 23.93
C ARG A 420 12.32 -13.17 24.67
N THR A 421 11.94 -12.61 25.81
CA THR A 421 10.84 -13.07 26.65
C THR A 421 9.75 -12.01 26.72
N ALA A 422 8.52 -12.37 26.34
CA ALA A 422 7.36 -11.50 26.43
C ALA A 422 6.72 -11.63 27.81
N ILE A 423 6.44 -10.49 28.44
CA ILE A 423 5.57 -10.39 29.61
C ILE A 423 4.17 -10.09 29.10
N LEU A 424 3.29 -11.09 29.16
CA LEU A 424 1.90 -11.00 28.75
C LEU A 424 1.09 -10.31 29.85
N LEU A 425 0.55 -9.15 29.54
CA LEU A 425 -0.30 -8.37 30.44
C LEU A 425 -1.77 -8.66 30.11
N THR A 426 -2.48 -9.33 31.02
CA THR A 426 -3.92 -9.55 30.90
C THR A 426 -4.65 -8.45 31.63
N PHE A 427 -5.35 -7.58 30.88
CA PHE A 427 -6.11 -6.46 31.44
C PHE A 427 -7.49 -6.91 31.93
N ALA A 428 -8.05 -6.21 32.92
CA ALA A 428 -9.37 -6.50 33.48
C ALA A 428 -10.49 -6.35 32.43
N THR A 429 -10.46 -5.25 31.68
CA THR A 429 -11.39 -4.96 30.58
C THR A 429 -10.65 -4.57 29.29
N PRO A 430 -11.28 -4.71 28.10
CA PRO A 430 -10.73 -4.17 26.86
C PRO A 430 -10.49 -2.65 26.92
N LEU A 431 -11.35 -1.93 27.64
CA LEU A 431 -11.25 -0.47 27.78
C LEU A 431 -9.99 -0.06 28.56
N ASP A 432 -9.59 -0.82 29.58
CA ASP A 432 -8.32 -0.62 30.30
C ASP A 432 -7.09 -0.84 29.39
N GLN A 433 -7.14 -1.87 28.54
CA GLN A 433 -6.08 -2.15 27.56
C GLN A 433 -5.99 -1.05 26.49
N HIS A 434 -7.12 -0.51 26.06
CA HIS A 434 -7.19 0.63 25.15
C HIS A 434 -6.69 1.91 25.81
N ALA A 435 -7.06 2.16 27.07
CA ALA A 435 -6.56 3.29 27.84
C ALA A 435 -5.04 3.23 28.01
N PHE A 436 -4.48 2.05 28.32
CA PHE A 436 -3.03 1.83 28.37
C PHE A 436 -2.32 2.16 27.04
N ALA A 437 -2.98 1.90 25.91
CA ALA A 437 -2.42 2.16 24.58
C ALA A 437 -2.59 3.62 24.11
N LEU A 438 -3.65 4.32 24.56
CA LEU A 438 -4.12 5.59 23.97
C LEU A 438 -4.02 6.81 24.88
N ARG A 439 -4.00 6.69 26.21
CA ARG A 439 -4.01 7.86 27.11
C ARG A 439 -2.63 8.56 27.12
N LEU A 440 -2.68 9.86 26.76
CA LEU A 440 -1.67 10.93 26.88
C LEU A 440 -0.21 10.55 26.56
N ASN A 441 0.24 10.99 25.37
CA ASN A 441 1.63 11.04 24.89
C ASN A 441 2.34 9.76 24.44
N ARG A 442 1.66 8.66 24.07
CA ARG A 442 2.33 7.43 23.52
C ARG A 442 3.48 6.91 24.41
N SER A 443 3.53 7.32 25.68
CA SER A 443 4.71 7.17 26.54
C SER A 443 4.52 6.08 27.60
N ILE A 444 3.28 5.76 27.98
CA ILE A 444 3.01 4.75 29.03
C ILE A 444 3.59 3.37 28.67
N PRO A 445 3.36 2.79 27.46
CA PRO A 445 3.99 1.51 27.12
C PRO A 445 5.52 1.58 27.02
N LYS A 446 6.08 2.76 26.72
CA LYS A 446 7.54 2.96 26.66
C LYS A 446 8.14 3.01 28.06
N ILE A 447 7.54 3.77 28.97
CA ILE A 447 7.97 3.91 30.38
C ILE A 447 7.91 2.55 31.08
N VAL A 448 6.79 1.82 30.93
CA VAL A 448 6.66 0.47 31.50
C VAL A 448 7.66 -0.50 30.84
N GLY A 449 7.88 -0.40 29.53
CA GLY A 449 8.88 -1.19 28.82
C GLY A 449 10.32 -0.92 29.26
N GLU A 450 10.67 0.32 29.60
CA GLU A 450 11.97 0.70 30.15
C GLU A 450 12.17 0.20 31.58
N ALA A 451 11.15 0.33 32.43
CA ALA A 451 11.17 -0.22 33.78
C ALA A 451 11.33 -1.75 33.77
N VAL A 452 10.63 -2.44 32.85
CA VAL A 452 10.79 -3.89 32.65
C VAL A 452 12.20 -4.26 32.20
N LYS A 453 12.79 -3.51 31.27
CA LYS A 453 14.17 -3.77 30.83
C LYS A 453 15.20 -3.55 31.95
N LYS A 454 14.93 -2.62 32.87
CA LYS A 454 15.79 -2.34 34.03
C LYS A 454 15.78 -3.49 35.05
N GLU A 455 14.60 -4.05 35.36
CA GLU A 455 14.46 -5.09 36.40
C GLU A 455 14.58 -6.53 35.87
N PHE A 456 14.14 -6.80 34.63
CA PHE A 456 14.18 -8.14 34.02
C PHE A 456 15.32 -8.32 33.01
N GLY A 457 15.92 -7.23 32.52
CA GLY A 457 17.01 -7.24 31.55
C GLY A 457 16.58 -6.94 30.10
N PRO A 458 17.54 -6.73 29.18
CA PRO A 458 17.28 -6.20 27.83
C PRO A 458 16.49 -7.14 26.92
N ASN A 459 16.39 -8.41 27.28
CA ASN A 459 15.69 -9.44 26.51
C ASN A 459 14.19 -9.50 26.83
N PHE A 460 13.70 -8.73 27.81
CA PHE A 460 12.29 -8.71 28.19
C PHE A 460 11.53 -7.55 27.54
N PHE A 461 10.30 -7.81 27.11
CA PHE A 461 9.40 -6.78 26.59
C PHE A 461 7.96 -7.07 27.03
N ILE A 462 7.14 -6.02 27.12
CA ILE A 462 5.73 -6.15 27.49
C ILE A 462 4.87 -6.38 26.25
N GLN A 463 3.83 -7.19 26.42
CA GLN A 463 2.85 -7.47 25.37
C GLN A 463 1.46 -7.60 25.98
N PRO A 464 0.47 -6.78 25.56
CA PRO A 464 -0.91 -6.99 25.96
C PRO A 464 -1.46 -8.33 25.46
N ALA A 465 -2.22 -9.03 26.30
CA ALA A 465 -2.90 -10.26 25.92
C ALA A 465 -3.98 -10.01 24.83
N LYS A 466 -4.36 -11.07 24.12
CA LYS A 466 -5.42 -11.00 23.08
C LYS A 466 -6.83 -11.00 23.67
N ARG A 467 -6.97 -11.41 24.93
CA ARG A 467 -8.24 -11.49 25.65
C ARG A 467 -8.06 -10.79 27.00
N ALA A 468 -9.06 -10.00 27.39
CA ALA A 468 -9.14 -9.44 28.73
C ALA A 468 -9.63 -10.52 29.73
N ALA A 469 -9.44 -10.26 31.02
CA ALA A 469 -9.82 -11.20 32.09
C ALA A 469 -11.33 -11.47 32.14
N ASN A 470 -12.15 -10.53 31.65
CA ASN A 470 -13.59 -10.70 31.47
C ASN A 470 -14.00 -11.62 30.30
N GLY A 471 -13.03 -12.16 29.54
CA GLY A 471 -13.24 -13.09 28.43
C GLY A 471 -13.42 -12.44 27.05
N GLU A 472 -13.52 -11.11 27.00
CA GLU A 472 -13.70 -10.34 25.75
C GLU A 472 -12.40 -10.30 24.92
N VAL A 473 -12.54 -10.35 23.60
CA VAL A 473 -11.42 -10.26 22.66
C VAL A 473 -11.12 -8.79 22.41
N VAL A 474 -9.86 -8.39 22.62
CA VAL A 474 -9.46 -6.99 22.45
C VAL A 474 -9.00 -6.74 21.03
N THR A 475 -9.72 -5.90 20.30
CA THR A 475 -9.33 -5.38 18.98
C THR A 475 -8.12 -4.46 19.12
N LYS A 476 -7.12 -4.58 18.24
CA LYS A 476 -5.95 -3.70 18.30
C LYS A 476 -6.32 -2.33 17.76
N VAL A 477 -5.86 -1.28 18.44
CA VAL A 477 -6.05 0.13 18.02
C VAL A 477 -5.64 0.41 16.57
N LYS A 478 -4.64 -0.32 16.04
CA LYS A 478 -4.18 -0.18 14.65
C LYS A 478 -5.16 -0.74 13.60
N ASP A 479 -6.06 -1.61 14.04
CA ASP A 479 -7.01 -2.32 13.19
C ASP A 479 -8.43 -1.72 13.34
N MET A 480 -8.59 -0.64 14.12
CA MET A 480 -9.87 0.05 14.35
C MET A 480 -10.10 1.14 13.30
N SER A 481 -11.36 1.26 12.85
CA SER A 481 -11.83 2.36 12.00
C SER A 481 -11.86 3.69 12.75
N THR A 482 -11.91 4.80 12.00
CA THR A 482 -12.04 6.15 12.55
C THR A 482 -13.30 6.36 13.39
N GLU A 483 -14.40 5.67 13.05
CA GLU A 483 -15.65 5.73 13.80
C GLU A 483 -15.54 5.00 15.15
N GLU A 484 -14.95 3.80 15.16
CA GLU A 484 -14.70 3.01 16.38
C GLU A 484 -13.74 3.74 17.33
N LEU A 485 -12.68 4.38 16.80
CA LEU A 485 -11.77 5.20 17.60
C LEU A 485 -12.47 6.41 18.22
N SER A 486 -13.45 7.00 17.52
CA SER A 486 -14.24 8.13 18.02
C SER A 486 -15.22 7.71 19.13
N MET A 487 -15.85 6.52 19.00
CA MET A 487 -16.72 5.95 20.03
C MET A 487 -15.93 5.56 21.28
N LEU A 488 -14.80 4.87 21.10
CA LEU A 488 -13.88 4.51 22.16
C LEU A 488 -13.35 5.74 22.91
N SER A 489 -12.99 6.80 22.17
CA SER A 489 -12.57 8.07 22.77
C SER A 489 -13.69 8.71 23.60
N ARG A 490 -14.95 8.64 23.14
CA ARG A 490 -16.11 9.13 23.89
C ARG A 490 -16.37 8.30 25.15
N GLU A 491 -16.21 6.98 25.10
CA GLU A 491 -16.36 6.09 26.26
C GLU A 491 -15.27 6.35 27.31
N MET A 492 -14.02 6.54 26.89
CA MET A 492 -12.92 6.88 27.79
C MET A 492 -13.10 8.23 28.49
N ILE A 493 -13.75 9.20 27.83
CA ILE A 493 -14.10 10.51 28.41
C ILE A 493 -15.27 10.38 29.41
N LYS A 494 -16.23 9.47 29.15
CA LYS A 494 -17.36 9.23 30.06
C LYS A 494 -16.94 8.60 31.39
N GLU A 495 -15.93 7.73 31.40
CA GLU A 495 -15.44 7.11 32.65
C GLU A 495 -14.59 8.03 33.54
N LYS A 496 -13.98 9.08 32.98
CA LYS A 496 -13.26 10.12 33.75
C LYS A 496 -13.23 11.42 32.94
N PRO A 497 -14.02 12.45 33.27
CA PRO A 497 -13.95 13.74 32.60
C PRO A 497 -12.57 14.37 32.82
N LEU A 498 -11.90 14.80 31.75
CA LEU A 498 -10.61 15.50 31.80
C LEU A 498 -10.74 16.74 32.69
N SER A 499 -9.77 16.98 33.58
CA SER A 499 -9.79 18.17 34.43
C SER A 499 -9.48 19.43 33.59
N VAL A 500 -10.01 20.58 34.01
CA VAL A 500 -9.82 21.87 33.31
C VAL A 500 -8.33 22.24 33.17
N GLU A 501 -7.48 21.75 34.07
CA GLU A 501 -6.02 21.93 34.04
C GLU A 501 -5.32 21.15 32.90
N GLU A 502 -5.85 19.99 32.50
CA GLU A 502 -5.31 19.22 31.36
C GLU A 502 -5.67 19.86 30.01
N ILE A 503 -6.79 20.59 29.96
CA ILE A 503 -7.20 21.39 28.81
C ILE A 503 -6.34 22.66 28.71
N ALA A 504 -6.01 23.30 29.84
CA ALA A 504 -5.14 24.48 29.90
C ALA A 504 -3.71 24.20 29.40
N LYS A 505 -3.09 23.08 29.80
CA LYS A 505 -1.77 22.66 29.29
C LYS A 505 -1.73 22.45 27.78
N LYS A 506 -2.87 22.11 27.16
CA LYS A 506 -3.01 21.96 25.70
C LYS A 506 -3.04 23.28 24.93
N VAL A 507 -3.42 24.39 25.58
CA VAL A 507 -3.42 25.72 24.98
C VAL A 507 -2.04 26.37 25.11
N GLU A 508 -1.37 26.23 26.25
CA GLU A 508 -0.06 26.82 26.48
C GLU A 508 1.09 26.08 25.76
N GLY A 509 1.01 24.74 25.65
CA GLY A 509 2.04 23.92 24.96
C GLY A 509 2.09 24.05 23.43
N LYS A 510 1.22 24.86 22.81
CA LYS A 510 1.26 25.19 21.37
C LYS A 510 1.73 26.61 21.07
N VAL A 511 2.01 27.42 22.09
CA VAL A 511 2.44 28.82 21.92
C VAL A 511 3.94 29.01 22.19
N ILE A 512 4.64 27.99 22.69
CA ILE A 512 6.09 28.06 22.93
C ILE A 512 6.76 26.78 22.43
N GLU A 513 6.98 26.72 21.12
CA GLU A 513 8.20 26.20 20.48
C GLU A 513 8.08 26.56 18.99
N GLY A 514 8.99 27.42 18.54
CA GLY A 514 8.90 28.21 17.31
C GLY A 514 9.43 27.54 16.06
#